data_AF-A0A086CZP1-F1
#
_entry.id   AF-A0A086CZP1-F1
#
_cell.length_a   1.000
_cell.length_b   1.000
_cell.length_c   1.000
_cell.angle_alpha   90.00
_cell.angle_beta   90.00
_cell.angle_gamma   90.00
#
_symmetry.space_group_name_H-M   'P 1'
#
loop_
_entity.id
_entity.type
_entity.pdbx_description
1 polymer ?
#
loop_
_entity_poly.entity_id
_entity_poly.type
_entity_poly.pdbx_seq_one_letter_code
_entity_poly.pdbx_strand_id
1 'polypeptide(L)'
;MLTPLFGLVVEEGIVLLAHQQNIVLRLDQGWPVGMDYRDCQGSGVNDHFLARHPQLAEAPENHWSRDTLRRYFLYYLLINSTFAVTSALAADGLAEEALLLADLRAHLEGLRERLDGDLDCLEHALNAAELEVKGNFFCYLSGVNEATLGNPARLYLPLRNPLTQPLTRPLDGSQAAPTATPNANRPTGAIA
;
A
#
# COMPACT_ATOMS: atom_id res chain seq x y z
N MET A 1 6.80 7.52 9.68
CA MET A 1 7.12 6.94 8.36
C MET A 1 6.22 7.53 7.28
N LEU A 2 4.89 7.46 7.40
CA LEU A 2 3.95 7.96 6.39
C LEU A 2 4.04 9.47 6.12
N THR A 3 4.09 10.29 7.17
CA THR A 3 4.12 11.76 7.06
C THR A 3 5.19 12.29 6.08
N PRO A 4 6.50 11.99 6.24
CA PRO A 4 7.50 12.49 5.31
C PRO A 4 7.36 11.89 3.90
N LEU A 5 6.93 10.64 3.75
CA LEU A 5 6.82 9.99 2.43
C LEU A 5 5.65 10.55 1.62
N PHE A 6 4.49 10.78 2.24
CA PHE A 6 3.39 11.49 1.59
C PHE A 6 3.73 12.97 1.36
N GLY A 7 4.42 13.64 2.29
CA GLY A 7 4.88 15.02 2.10
C GLY A 7 5.75 15.18 0.87
N LEU A 8 6.74 14.30 0.67
CA LEU A 8 7.58 14.30 -0.54
C LEU A 8 6.76 14.17 -1.83
N VAL A 9 5.78 13.27 -1.87
CA VAL A 9 4.94 13.07 -3.05
C VAL A 9 4.00 14.25 -3.31
N VAL A 10 3.37 14.77 -2.26
CA VAL A 10 2.34 15.82 -2.36
C VAL A 10 2.96 17.18 -2.62
N GLU A 11 3.93 17.58 -1.79
CA GLU A 11 4.44 18.96 -1.76
C GLU A 11 5.60 19.17 -2.75
N GLU A 12 6.39 18.12 -2.98
CA GLU A 12 7.60 18.18 -3.82
C GLU A 12 7.48 17.38 -5.11
N GLY A 13 6.52 16.45 -5.21
CA GLY A 13 6.41 15.55 -6.36
C GLY A 13 7.51 14.49 -6.43
N ILE A 14 8.23 14.26 -5.33
CA ILE A 14 9.30 13.25 -5.22
C ILE A 14 8.69 11.95 -4.69
N VAL A 15 8.97 10.84 -5.37
CA VAL A 15 8.42 9.53 -5.04
C VAL A 15 9.52 8.58 -4.58
N LEU A 16 9.29 7.91 -3.45
CA LEU A 16 10.16 6.87 -2.91
C LEU A 16 9.34 5.59 -2.71
N LEU A 17 9.66 4.52 -3.42
CA LEU A 17 8.99 3.22 -3.24
C LEU A 17 9.50 2.53 -1.97
N ALA A 18 8.88 2.90 -0.86
CA ALA A 18 9.22 2.43 0.48
C ALA A 18 8.46 1.14 0.82
N HIS A 19 8.92 0.01 0.30
CA HIS A 19 8.49 -1.30 0.79
C HIS A 19 9.19 -1.67 2.10
N GLN A 20 8.77 -2.75 2.76
CA GLN A 20 9.29 -3.13 4.09
C GLN A 20 10.81 -3.17 4.15
N GLN A 21 11.43 -3.77 3.13
CA GLN A 21 12.89 -3.85 3.08
C GLN A 21 13.55 -2.48 2.86
N ASN A 22 12.90 -1.46 2.30
CA ASN A 22 13.47 -0.12 2.09
C ASN A 22 13.29 0.82 3.28
N ILE A 23 12.56 0.38 4.31
CA ILE A 23 12.29 1.16 5.53
C ILE A 23 13.12 0.59 6.68
N VAL A 24 14.07 1.37 7.19
CA VAL A 24 14.82 1.04 8.40
C VAL A 24 14.32 1.91 9.53
N LEU A 25 13.56 1.34 10.48
CA LEU A 25 13.06 2.09 11.63
C LEU A 25 14.17 2.37 12.63
N ARG A 26 14.26 3.62 13.07
CA ARG A 26 15.08 4.00 14.23
C ARG A 26 14.20 3.95 15.46
N LEU A 27 14.62 3.20 16.47
CA LEU A 27 13.87 2.98 17.69
C LEU A 27 14.60 3.60 18.89
N ASP A 28 13.84 4.16 19.81
CA ASP A 28 14.29 4.51 21.16
C ASP A 28 13.34 3.87 22.18
N GLN A 29 13.90 3.07 23.10
CA GLN A 29 13.12 2.26 24.05
C GLN A 29 11.97 1.45 23.41
N GLY A 30 12.21 0.93 22.20
CA GLY A 30 11.21 0.16 21.44
C GLY A 30 10.19 0.99 20.66
N TRP A 31 10.21 2.32 20.78
CA TRP A 31 9.30 3.23 20.08
C TRP A 31 9.93 3.80 18.81
N PRO A 32 9.20 3.89 17.68
CA PRO A 32 9.70 4.53 16.48
C PRO A 32 9.95 6.03 16.67
N VAL A 33 11.21 6.46 16.54
CA VAL A 33 11.62 7.88 16.61
C VAL A 33 12.07 8.43 15.26
N GLY A 34 12.14 7.58 14.24
CA GLY A 34 12.46 7.98 12.88
C GLY A 34 12.55 6.81 11.94
N MET A 35 12.93 7.10 10.70
CA MET A 35 13.29 6.09 9.72
C MET A 35 14.44 6.58 8.85
N ASP A 36 15.22 5.64 8.36
CA ASP A 36 16.11 5.84 7.23
C ASP A 36 15.51 5.10 6.02
N TYR A 37 15.50 5.78 4.87
CA TYR A 37 15.14 5.18 3.59
C TYR A 37 16.41 4.67 2.90
N ARG A 38 16.32 3.52 2.23
CA ARG A 38 17.39 2.98 1.40
C ARG A 38 16.87 2.55 0.04
N ASP A 39 17.81 2.31 -0.88
CA ASP A 39 17.59 1.95 -2.28
C ASP A 39 16.99 3.10 -3.12
N CYS A 40 17.85 3.78 -3.88
CA CYS A 40 17.44 4.87 -4.77
C CYS A 40 16.94 4.38 -6.14
N GLN A 41 17.04 3.08 -6.47
CA GLN A 41 16.53 2.56 -7.73
C GLN A 41 15.01 2.72 -7.82
N GLY A 42 14.32 2.61 -6.69
CA GLY A 42 12.88 2.85 -6.55
C GLY A 42 12.48 4.31 -6.35
N SER A 43 13.32 5.28 -6.74
CA SER A 43 13.00 6.71 -6.65
C SER A 43 12.50 7.28 -7.98
N GLY A 44 11.55 8.20 -7.92
CA GLY A 44 10.93 8.80 -9.10
C GLY A 44 10.42 10.22 -8.84
N VAL A 45 9.88 10.84 -9.89
CA VAL A 45 9.24 12.16 -9.82
C VAL A 45 7.90 12.14 -10.56
N ASN A 46 6.95 12.98 -10.17
CA ASN A 46 5.64 13.11 -10.83
C ASN A 46 5.50 14.46 -11.57
N ASP A 47 4.32 14.71 -12.15
CA ASP A 47 4.02 15.95 -12.87
C ASP A 47 4.15 17.21 -12.00
N HIS A 48 3.88 17.10 -10.69
CA HIS A 48 4.01 18.22 -9.75
C HIS A 48 5.46 18.68 -9.60
N PHE A 49 6.41 17.73 -9.56
CA PHE A 49 7.84 18.05 -9.57
C PHE A 49 8.22 18.79 -10.85
N LEU A 50 7.80 18.31 -12.02
CA LEU A 50 8.12 18.98 -13.30
C LEU A 50 7.57 20.41 -13.36
N ALA A 51 6.35 20.63 -12.86
CA ALA A 51 5.76 21.96 -12.78
C ALA A 51 6.56 22.93 -11.89
N ARG A 52 7.22 22.42 -10.83
CA ARG A 52 8.09 23.19 -9.93
C ARG A 52 9.50 23.40 -10.49
N HIS A 53 9.90 22.58 -11.47
CA HIS A 53 11.23 22.60 -12.07
C HIS A 53 11.18 22.85 -13.59
N PRO A 54 10.63 24.00 -14.05
CA PRO A 54 10.45 24.29 -15.48
C PRO A 54 11.77 24.42 -16.28
N GLN A 55 12.90 24.52 -15.58
CA GLN A 55 14.24 24.50 -16.17
C GLN A 55 14.67 23.13 -16.73
N LEU A 56 13.96 22.05 -16.39
CA LEU A 56 14.22 20.72 -16.93
C LEU A 56 13.73 20.68 -18.38
N ALA A 57 14.67 20.53 -19.32
CA ALA A 57 14.36 20.51 -20.75
C ALA A 57 13.53 19.28 -21.16
N GLU A 58 13.72 18.17 -20.45
CA GLU A 58 13.01 16.89 -20.67
C GLU A 58 12.67 16.26 -19.32
N ALA A 59 11.61 15.45 -19.30
CA ALA A 59 11.25 14.68 -18.11
C ALA A 59 12.34 13.63 -17.81
N PRO A 60 12.73 13.44 -16.53
CA PRO A 60 13.65 12.38 -16.15
C PRO A 60 13.12 10.98 -16.54
N GLU A 61 14.02 10.03 -16.74
CA GLU A 61 13.67 8.62 -17.06
C GLU A 61 12.74 8.00 -16.00
N ASN A 62 12.91 8.38 -14.73
CA ASN A 62 12.10 7.93 -13.61
C ASN A 62 10.88 8.84 -13.33
N HIS A 63 10.35 9.49 -14.37
CA HIS A 63 9.05 10.17 -14.31
C HIS A 63 7.90 9.18 -14.28
N TRP A 64 6.95 9.38 -13.36
CA TRP A 64 5.77 8.53 -13.19
C TRP A 64 4.48 9.30 -13.43
N SER A 65 3.63 8.73 -14.28
CA SER A 65 2.25 9.18 -14.44
C SER A 65 1.44 8.98 -13.15
N ARG A 66 0.32 9.70 -13.04
CA ARG A 66 -0.64 9.57 -11.94
C ARG A 66 -1.03 8.11 -11.62
N ASP A 67 -1.38 7.33 -12.64
CA ASP A 67 -1.80 5.93 -12.45
C ASP A 67 -0.63 5.04 -11.99
N THR A 68 0.58 5.32 -12.50
CA THR A 68 1.80 4.62 -12.10
C THR A 68 2.14 4.90 -10.64
N LEU A 69 2.05 6.17 -10.24
CA LEU A 69 2.23 6.62 -8.87
C LEU A 69 1.24 5.93 -7.92
N ARG A 70 -0.07 6.03 -8.19
CA ARG A 70 -1.11 5.41 -7.35
C ARG A 70 -0.89 3.91 -7.17
N ARG A 71 -0.59 3.20 -8.26
CA ARG A 71 -0.35 1.75 -8.24
C ARG A 71 0.85 1.38 -7.36
N TYR A 72 2.02 1.93 -7.66
CA TYR A 72 3.25 1.48 -7.02
C TYR A 72 3.43 2.05 -5.62
N PHE A 73 3.20 3.35 -5.45
CA PHE A 73 3.43 4.01 -4.18
C PHE A 73 2.50 3.46 -3.09
N LEU A 74 1.21 3.33 -3.38
CA LEU A 74 0.25 2.82 -2.39
C LEU A 74 0.42 1.33 -2.13
N TYR A 75 0.76 0.54 -3.14
CA TYR A 75 1.10 -0.86 -2.94
C TYR A 75 2.28 -1.01 -1.97
N TYR A 76 3.41 -0.35 -2.24
CA TYR A 76 4.60 -0.54 -1.43
C TYR A 76 4.48 0.10 -0.04
N LEU A 77 3.89 1.29 0.05
CA LEU A 77 3.78 2.02 1.31
C LEU A 77 2.67 1.46 2.22
N LEU A 78 1.46 1.28 1.69
CA LEU A 78 0.32 0.88 2.50
C LEU A 78 0.21 -0.64 2.57
N ILE A 79 0.10 -1.31 1.43
CA ILE A 79 -0.24 -2.74 1.38
C ILE A 79 0.93 -3.61 1.83
N ASN A 80 2.11 -3.40 1.24
CA ASN A 80 3.30 -4.20 1.54
C ASN A 80 3.87 -3.86 2.92
N SER A 81 3.80 -2.60 3.34
CA SER A 81 4.48 -2.13 4.56
C SER A 81 3.54 -1.86 5.73
N THR A 82 2.62 -0.92 5.59
CA THR A 82 1.81 -0.43 6.74
C THR A 82 0.82 -1.48 7.23
N PHE A 83 0.08 -2.14 6.33
CA PHE A 83 -0.90 -3.16 6.71
C PHE A 83 -0.24 -4.38 7.32
N ALA A 84 0.98 -4.73 6.92
CA ALA A 84 1.71 -5.81 7.59
C ALA A 84 2.00 -5.50 9.07
N VAL A 85 2.19 -4.23 9.44
CA VAL A 85 2.33 -3.82 10.85
C VAL A 85 0.99 -3.95 11.57
N THR A 86 -0.10 -3.45 10.98
CA THR A 86 -1.42 -3.55 11.62
C THR A 86 -1.85 -5.00 11.81
N SER A 87 -1.64 -5.84 10.79
CA SER A 87 -1.96 -7.27 10.85
C SER A 87 -1.09 -8.02 11.86
N ALA A 88 0.21 -7.67 11.99
CA ALA A 88 1.09 -8.31 12.98
C ALA A 88 0.65 -7.98 14.42
N LEU A 89 0.35 -6.70 14.70
CA LEU A 89 -0.14 -6.28 16.02
C LEU A 89 -1.47 -6.94 16.38
N ALA A 90 -2.37 -7.08 15.40
CA ALA A 90 -3.66 -7.73 15.59
C ALA A 90 -3.54 -9.24 15.77
N ALA A 91 -2.64 -9.91 15.02
CA ALA A 91 -2.40 -11.34 15.15
C ALA A 91 -1.88 -11.73 16.54
N ASP A 92 -1.10 -10.84 17.17
CA ASP A 92 -0.60 -11.01 18.54
C ASP A 92 -1.61 -10.53 19.61
N GLY A 93 -2.80 -10.07 19.21
CA GLY A 93 -3.84 -9.63 20.12
C GLY A 93 -3.55 -8.31 20.86
N LEU A 94 -2.60 -7.51 20.35
CA LEU A 94 -2.20 -6.25 20.98
C LEU A 94 -3.21 -5.12 20.73
N ALA A 95 -3.94 -5.17 19.60
CA ALA A 95 -5.05 -4.26 19.28
C ALA A 95 -5.97 -4.89 18.23
N GLU A 96 -7.23 -4.45 18.17
CA GLU A 96 -8.13 -4.82 17.07
C GLU A 96 -7.65 -4.18 15.76
N GLU A 97 -7.52 -4.96 14.68
CA GLU A 97 -7.05 -4.46 13.38
C GLU A 97 -7.92 -3.30 12.86
N ALA A 98 -9.23 -3.37 13.10
CA ALA A 98 -10.17 -2.31 12.72
C ALA A 98 -9.86 -0.96 13.38
N LEU A 99 -9.40 -0.96 14.64
CA LEU A 99 -8.98 0.27 15.33
C LEU A 99 -7.67 0.81 14.76
N LEU A 100 -6.69 -0.07 14.48
CA LEU A 100 -5.43 0.33 13.85
C LEU A 100 -5.64 0.92 12.45
N LEU A 101 -6.56 0.34 11.67
CA LEU A 101 -6.93 0.87 10.35
C LEU A 101 -7.67 2.20 10.45
N ALA A 102 -8.53 2.39 11.46
CA ALA A 102 -9.18 3.66 11.72
C ALA A 102 -8.18 4.76 12.13
N ASP A 103 -7.22 4.45 13.00
CA ASP A 103 -6.14 5.36 13.38
C ASP A 103 -5.27 5.74 12.17
N LEU A 104 -4.94 4.75 11.32
CA LEU A 104 -4.23 4.99 10.07
C LEU A 104 -5.03 5.92 9.15
N ARG A 105 -6.33 5.67 8.97
CA ARG A 105 -7.21 6.53 8.16
C ARG A 105 -7.21 7.96 8.71
N ALA A 106 -7.43 8.13 10.01
CA ALA A 106 -7.43 9.44 10.65
C ALA A 106 -6.08 10.17 10.47
N HIS A 107 -4.96 9.45 10.54
CA HIS A 107 -3.64 10.02 10.27
C HIS A 107 -3.52 10.53 8.82
N LEU A 108 -3.96 9.74 7.84
CA LEU A 108 -3.95 10.11 6.42
C LEU A 108 -4.90 11.28 6.12
N GLU A 109 -6.08 11.32 6.73
CA GLU A 109 -7.02 12.47 6.64
C GLU A 109 -6.39 13.73 7.22
N GLY A 110 -5.70 13.63 8.36
CA GLY A 110 -4.95 14.74 8.92
C GLY A 110 -3.79 15.20 8.02
N LEU A 111 -3.12 14.30 7.30
CA LEU A 111 -2.12 14.69 6.30
C LEU A 111 -2.75 15.44 5.14
N ARG A 112 -3.89 14.96 4.64
CA ARG A 112 -4.65 15.59 3.55
C ARG A 112 -5.07 17.03 3.89
N GLU A 113 -5.35 17.30 5.17
CA GLU A 113 -5.69 18.64 5.64
C GLU A 113 -4.49 19.58 5.82
N ARG A 114 -3.29 19.04 6.06
CA ARG A 114 -2.09 19.82 6.40
C ARG A 114 -1.14 20.04 5.23
N LEU A 115 -1.05 19.08 4.31
CA LEU A 115 -0.14 19.14 3.16
C LEU A 115 -0.75 20.02 2.06
N ASP A 116 0.09 20.75 1.34
CA ASP A 116 -0.31 21.60 0.22
C ASP A 116 0.42 21.14 -1.06
N GLY A 117 -0.30 20.88 -2.14
CA GLY A 117 0.27 20.36 -3.38
C GLY A 117 -0.64 19.35 -4.11
N ASP A 118 -0.04 18.34 -4.76
CA ASP A 118 -0.79 17.31 -5.47
C ASP A 118 -1.32 16.23 -4.52
N LEU A 119 -2.55 16.44 -4.04
CA LEU A 119 -3.25 15.54 -3.11
C LEU A 119 -3.79 14.26 -3.78
N ASP A 120 -3.66 14.10 -5.09
CA ASP A 120 -4.33 13.04 -5.85
C ASP A 120 -4.06 11.63 -5.32
N CYS A 121 -2.80 11.29 -5.03
CA CYS A 121 -2.43 9.97 -4.55
C CYS A 121 -2.98 9.70 -3.14
N LEU A 122 -3.07 10.73 -2.29
CA LEU A 122 -3.59 10.63 -0.92
C LEU A 122 -5.11 10.52 -0.92
N GLU A 123 -5.80 11.28 -1.77
CA GLU A 123 -7.24 11.18 -1.99
C GLU A 123 -7.61 9.80 -2.56
N HIS A 124 -6.80 9.25 -3.48
CA HIS A 124 -7.00 7.90 -3.98
C HIS A 124 -6.86 6.85 -2.87
N ALA A 125 -5.84 6.97 -2.00
CA ALA A 125 -5.66 6.06 -0.87
C ALA A 125 -6.87 6.06 0.09
N LEU A 126 -7.45 7.23 0.34
CA LEU A 126 -8.56 7.41 1.28
C LEU A 126 -9.92 6.97 0.72
N ASN A 127 -10.15 7.15 -0.59
CA ASN A 127 -11.51 7.11 -1.15
C ASN A 127 -11.72 6.06 -2.25
N ALA A 128 -10.66 5.50 -2.85
CA ALA A 128 -10.84 4.48 -3.87
C ALA A 128 -11.47 3.22 -3.26
N ALA A 129 -12.44 2.63 -3.96
CA ALA A 129 -13.07 1.37 -3.55
C ALA A 129 -12.07 0.21 -3.54
N GLU A 130 -11.11 0.26 -4.47
CA GLU A 130 -10.07 -0.76 -4.65
C GLU A 130 -8.71 -0.08 -4.82
N LEU A 131 -7.68 -0.73 -4.30
CA LEU A 131 -6.27 -0.42 -4.53
C LEU A 131 -5.65 -1.52 -5.38
N GLU A 132 -4.60 -1.20 -6.11
CA GLU A 132 -3.88 -2.19 -6.91
C GLU A 132 -2.78 -2.87 -6.07
N VAL A 133 -2.78 -4.21 -6.04
CA VAL A 133 -1.79 -5.02 -5.31
C VAL A 133 -1.00 -5.92 -6.26
N LYS A 134 0.31 -6.03 -6.04
CA LYS A 134 1.17 -6.89 -6.86
C LYS A 134 0.93 -8.38 -6.57
N GLY A 135 0.58 -9.13 -7.60
CA GLY A 135 0.38 -10.58 -7.57
C GLY A 135 1.70 -11.36 -7.70
N ASN A 136 2.51 -11.38 -6.64
CA ASN A 136 3.82 -12.07 -6.66
C ASN A 136 3.71 -13.57 -7.03
N PHE A 137 2.66 -14.26 -6.57
CA PHE A 137 2.49 -15.70 -6.82
C PHE A 137 2.39 -16.03 -8.32
N PHE A 138 1.48 -15.37 -9.04
CA PHE A 138 1.31 -15.62 -10.48
C PHE A 138 2.45 -15.03 -11.30
N CYS A 139 3.04 -13.91 -10.87
CA CYS A 139 4.25 -13.38 -11.48
C CYS A 139 5.37 -14.44 -11.48
N TYR A 140 5.64 -15.03 -10.30
CA TYR A 140 6.67 -16.05 -10.16
C TYR A 140 6.33 -17.33 -10.94
N LEU A 141 5.08 -17.80 -10.84
CA LEU A 141 4.64 -19.01 -11.55
C LEU A 141 4.74 -18.87 -13.08
N SER A 142 4.48 -17.68 -13.62
CA SER A 142 4.56 -17.42 -15.06
C SER A 142 6.00 -17.32 -15.60
N GLY A 143 7.02 -17.38 -14.74
CA GLY A 143 8.43 -17.22 -15.14
C GLY A 143 8.76 -15.82 -15.67
N VAL A 144 7.89 -14.85 -15.41
CA VAL A 144 7.99 -13.50 -15.93
C VAL A 144 8.87 -12.67 -15.00
N ASN A 145 9.95 -12.13 -15.54
CA ASN A 145 10.73 -11.11 -14.84
C ASN A 145 10.08 -9.74 -15.03
N GLU A 146 9.53 -9.21 -13.94
CA GLU A 146 8.88 -7.90 -13.87
C GLU A 146 9.78 -6.76 -14.35
N ALA A 147 11.08 -6.80 -14.03
CA ALA A 147 12.03 -5.77 -14.46
C ALA A 147 12.23 -5.71 -15.98
N THR A 148 11.76 -6.73 -16.70
CA THR A 148 11.88 -6.85 -18.16
C THR A 148 10.52 -6.76 -18.88
N LEU A 149 9.43 -6.51 -18.13
CA LEU A 149 8.10 -6.42 -18.72
C LEU A 149 7.85 -5.06 -19.38
N GLY A 150 7.36 -5.10 -20.62
CA GLY A 150 6.87 -3.89 -21.30
C GLY A 150 5.59 -3.31 -20.68
N ASN A 151 4.81 -4.11 -19.94
CA ASN A 151 3.67 -3.61 -19.15
C ASN A 151 3.58 -4.35 -17.81
N PRO A 152 4.24 -3.84 -16.75
CA PRO A 152 4.20 -4.46 -15.43
C PRO A 152 2.84 -4.35 -14.72
N ALA A 153 1.94 -3.44 -15.16
CA ALA A 153 0.61 -3.27 -14.56
C ALA A 153 -0.24 -4.54 -14.62
N ARG A 154 0.02 -5.45 -15.58
CA ARG A 154 -0.68 -6.75 -15.69
C ARG A 154 -0.47 -7.68 -14.50
N LEU A 155 0.56 -7.42 -13.70
CA LEU A 155 0.87 -8.19 -12.49
C LEU A 155 0.05 -7.73 -11.29
N TYR A 156 -0.68 -6.62 -11.41
CA TYR A 156 -1.46 -6.05 -10.34
C TYR A 156 -2.91 -6.51 -10.40
N LEU A 157 -3.47 -6.75 -9.22
CA LEU A 157 -4.83 -7.21 -9.02
C LEU A 157 -5.58 -6.18 -8.16
N PRO A 158 -6.91 -6.05 -8.30
CA PRO A 158 -7.68 -5.22 -7.41
C PRO A 158 -7.75 -5.83 -6.00
N LEU A 159 -7.56 -4.99 -4.98
CA LEU A 159 -7.77 -5.29 -3.57
C LEU A 159 -8.79 -4.30 -3.02
N ARG A 160 -9.86 -4.79 -2.40
CA ARG A 160 -10.81 -3.92 -1.68
C ARG A 160 -10.07 -3.07 -0.66
N ASN A 161 -10.22 -1.76 -0.73
CA ASN A 161 -9.48 -0.83 0.12
C ASN A 161 -9.90 -1.01 1.60
N PRO A 162 -9.00 -1.43 2.50
CA PRO A 162 -9.34 -1.58 3.92
C PRO A 162 -9.71 -0.25 4.60
N LEU A 163 -9.23 0.87 4.06
CA LEU A 163 -9.46 2.20 4.63
C LEU A 163 -10.86 2.74 4.37
N THR A 164 -11.63 2.17 3.44
CA THR A 164 -13.01 2.60 3.13
C THR A 164 -14.06 1.75 3.84
N GLN A 165 -13.63 0.73 4.60
CA GLN A 165 -14.55 -0.15 5.29
C GLN A 165 -15.04 0.52 6.58
N PRO A 166 -16.36 0.51 6.87
CA PRO A 166 -16.86 0.99 8.14
C PRO A 166 -16.29 0.12 9.26
N LEU A 167 -16.07 0.71 10.44
CA LEU A 167 -15.79 -0.02 11.67
C LEU A 167 -16.94 -1.01 11.91
N THR A 168 -16.77 -2.26 11.48
CA THR A 168 -17.66 -3.34 11.88
C THR A 168 -17.41 -3.60 13.34
N ARG A 169 -18.33 -3.15 14.19
CA ARG A 169 -18.41 -3.59 15.58
C ARG A 169 -18.43 -5.13 15.58
N PRO A 170 -17.71 -5.80 16.49
CA PRO A 170 -17.76 -7.26 16.56
C PRO A 170 -19.23 -7.70 16.61
N LEU A 171 -19.56 -8.72 15.81
CA LEU A 171 -20.84 -9.39 15.91
C LEU A 171 -21.00 -9.81 17.37
N ASP A 172 -21.99 -9.27 18.07
CA ASP A 172 -22.44 -9.84 19.34
C ASP A 172 -22.54 -11.35 19.14
N GLY A 173 -21.92 -12.13 20.02
CA GLY A 173 -21.75 -13.59 19.91
C GLY A 173 -23.05 -14.43 19.91
N SER A 174 -24.16 -13.85 19.44
CA SER A 174 -25.49 -14.45 19.34
C SER A 174 -25.83 -14.95 17.93
N GLN A 175 -24.97 -14.80 16.91
CA GLN A 175 -25.26 -15.41 15.60
C GLN A 175 -24.54 -16.74 15.46
N ALA A 176 -25.32 -17.81 15.63
CA ALA A 176 -24.89 -19.19 15.42
C ALA A 176 -24.21 -19.33 14.05
N ALA A 177 -23.08 -20.04 14.04
CA ALA A 177 -22.36 -20.38 12.82
C ALA A 177 -23.33 -21.03 11.80
N PRO A 178 -23.28 -20.64 10.51
CA PRO A 178 -24.02 -21.36 9.49
C PRO A 178 -23.53 -22.80 9.47
N THR A 179 -24.46 -23.73 9.68
CA THR A 179 -24.22 -25.17 9.61
C THR A 179 -23.62 -25.51 8.25
N ALA A 180 -22.38 -26.00 8.25
CA ALA A 180 -21.76 -26.54 7.05
C ALA A 180 -22.60 -27.73 6.56
N THR A 181 -23.22 -27.58 5.39
CA THR A 181 -23.80 -28.70 4.67
C THR A 181 -22.63 -29.59 4.18
N PRO A 182 -22.67 -30.91 4.43
CA PRO A 182 -21.61 -31.80 3.96
C PRO A 182 -21.65 -31.84 2.43
N ASN A 183 -20.58 -31.37 1.80
CA ASN A 183 -20.44 -31.39 0.36
C ASN A 183 -20.13 -32.83 -0.08
N ALA A 184 -21.17 -33.58 -0.41
CA ALA A 184 -21.09 -34.91 -0.99
C ALA A 184 -20.67 -34.81 -2.47
N ASN A 185 -19.37 -34.70 -2.72
CA ASN A 185 -18.66 -35.26 -3.88
C ASN A 185 -17.21 -34.77 -3.90
N ARG A 186 -16.30 -35.57 -3.34
CA ARG A 186 -14.88 -35.56 -3.74
C ARG A 186 -14.61 -36.85 -4.52
N PRO A 187 -14.34 -36.81 -5.83
CA PRO A 187 -13.68 -37.91 -6.49
C PRO A 187 -12.21 -37.95 -6.03
N THR A 188 -11.85 -38.99 -5.29
CA THR A 188 -10.46 -39.37 -5.00
C THR A 188 -9.81 -39.85 -6.29
N GLY A 189 -9.10 -38.96 -6.98
CA GLY A 189 -8.15 -39.34 -8.02
C GLY A 189 -6.76 -39.51 -7.42
N ALA A 190 -6.31 -40.76 -7.31
CA ALA A 190 -4.94 -41.11 -6.97
C ALA A 190 -4.00 -40.64 -8.10
N ILE A 191 -2.92 -39.98 -7.74
CA ILE A 191 -1.83 -39.66 -8.66
C ILE A 191 -0.82 -40.81 -8.52
N ALA A 192 -0.65 -41.57 -9.59
CA ALA A 192 0.45 -42.51 -9.79
C ALA A 192 1.64 -41.78 -10.42
#